data_AF-A0A317N3A5-F1
#
_entry.id   AF-A0A317N3A5-F1
#
_cell.length_a   1.000
_cell.length_b   1.000
_cell.length_c   1.000
_cell.angle_alpha   90.00
_cell.angle_beta   90.00
_cell.angle_gamma   90.00
#
_symmetry.space_group_name_H-M   'P 1'
#
loop_
_entity.id
_entity.type
_entity.pdbx_description
1 polymer ?
#
loop_
_entity_poly.entity_id
_entity_poly.type
_entity_poly.pdbx_seq_one_letter_code
_entity_poly.pdbx_strand_id
1 'polypeptide(L)' 'MADAPTPLEVDREPRDGTCPRCGAAELRAYPVVAEQGWVRVVKCQRCLHSVSREPWHRLGPIQLLADLV' A
#
# COMPACT_ATOMS: atom_id res chain seq x y z
N MET A 1 7.17 -22.86 25.22
CA MET A 1 7.29 -21.51 24.62
C MET A 1 6.51 -21.55 23.33
N ALA A 2 5.38 -20.85 23.26
CA ALA A 2 4.62 -20.76 22.01
C ALA A 2 5.48 -20.05 20.96
N ASP A 3 5.51 -20.59 19.74
CA ASP A 3 6.19 -19.99 18.60
C ASP A 3 5.58 -18.61 18.32
N ALA A 4 6.41 -17.62 18.01
CA ALA A 4 5.92 -16.27 17.77
C ALA A 4 5.11 -16.26 16.45
N PRO A 5 3.97 -15.55 16.39
CA PRO A 5 3.21 -15.46 15.15
C PRO A 5 4.07 -14.81 14.06
N THR A 6 4.04 -15.38 12.85
CA THR A 6 4.72 -14.81 11.68
C THR A 6 4.24 -13.38 11.44
N PRO A 7 5.13 -12.39 11.28
CA PRO A 7 4.74 -11.03 10.96
C PRO A 7 3.91 -10.98 9.68
N LEU A 8 2.83 -10.22 9.68
CA LEU A 8 2.10 -9.90 8.47
C LEU A 8 2.92 -8.88 7.66
N GLU A 9 3.32 -9.27 6.46
CA GLU A 9 4.04 -8.40 5.53
C GLU A 9 3.08 -7.80 4.51
N VAL A 10 3.40 -6.59 4.05
CA VAL A 10 2.66 -5.93 2.98
C VAL A 10 3.54 -5.89 1.75
N ASP A 11 3.10 -6.55 0.69
CA ASP A 11 3.78 -6.52 -0.60
C ASP A 11 3.79 -5.10 -1.19
N ARG A 12 4.98 -4.66 -1.59
CA ARG A 12 5.21 -3.34 -2.21
C ARG A 12 5.64 -3.53 -3.66
N GLU A 13 4.65 -3.51 -4.54
CA GLU A 13 4.83 -3.73 -5.97
C GLU A 13 5.62 -2.57 -6.59
N PRO A 14 6.73 -2.81 -7.32
CA PRO A 14 7.39 -1.78 -8.12
C PRO A 14 6.44 -1.12 -9.12
N ARG A 15 6.61 0.18 -9.34
CA ARG A 15 5.88 0.93 -10.37
C ARG A 15 6.86 1.81 -11.14
N ASP A 16 6.65 1.88 -12.45
CA ASP A 16 7.43 2.74 -13.34
C ASP A 16 7.09 4.23 -13.14
N GLY A 17 8.02 5.09 -13.57
CA GLY A 17 7.88 6.54 -13.53
C GLY A 17 8.85 7.21 -12.55
N THR A 18 8.68 8.52 -12.35
CA THR A 18 9.53 9.32 -11.46
C THR A 18 8.67 10.09 -10.47
N CYS A 19 9.21 10.29 -9.26
CA CYS A 19 8.54 11.09 -8.25
C CYS A 19 8.51 12.57 -8.70
N PRO A 20 7.32 13.21 -8.79
CA PRO A 20 7.22 14.61 -9.21
C PRO A 20 7.83 15.59 -8.19
N ARG A 21 8.10 15.14 -6.96
CA ARG A 21 8.68 15.96 -5.90
C ARG A 21 10.21 15.89 -5.84
N CYS A 22 10.81 14.72 -6.01
CA CYS A 22 12.26 14.53 -5.83
C CYS A 22 12.99 13.89 -7.02
N GLY A 23 12.28 13.55 -8.09
CA GLY A 23 12.83 12.97 -9.31
C GLY A 23 13.23 11.49 -9.22
N ALA A 24 13.20 10.86 -8.05
CA ALA A 24 13.58 9.45 -7.89
C ALA A 24 12.59 8.49 -8.56
N ALA A 25 13.09 7.41 -9.16
CA ALA A 25 12.29 6.36 -9.81
C ALA A 25 11.83 5.24 -8.87
N GLU A 26 12.12 5.35 -7.57
CA GLU A 26 11.80 4.33 -6.56
C GLU A 26 10.32 4.44 -6.13
N LEU A 27 9.40 4.18 -7.05
CA LEU A 27 7.96 4.17 -6.78
C LEU A 27 7.48 2.76 -6.43
N ARG A 28 6.61 2.66 -5.43
CA ARG A 28 5.95 1.40 -5.04
C ARG A 28 4.46 1.59 -4.85
N ALA A 29 3.67 0.62 -5.30
CA ALA A 29 2.24 0.53 -5.03
C ALA A 29 1.96 -0.42 -3.86
N TYR A 30 1.17 0.02 -2.89
CA TYR A 30 0.77 -0.81 -1.74
C TYR A 30 -0.40 -0.17 -0.96
N PRO A 31 -1.16 -0.97 -0.19
CA PRO A 31 -2.20 -0.43 0.66
C PRO A 31 -1.65 0.22 1.94
N VAL A 32 -2.31 1.28 2.39
CA VAL A 32 -2.05 1.93 3.69
C VAL A 32 -3.37 2.34 4.34
N VAL A 33 -3.38 2.42 5.67
CA VAL A 33 -4.47 3.06 6.43
C VAL A 33 -4.26 4.57 6.43
N ALA A 34 -5.33 5.31 6.20
CA ALA A 34 -5.39 6.76 6.33
C ALA A 34 -6.73 7.17 6.98
N GLU A 35 -6.94 8.47 7.19
CA GLU A 35 -8.15 8.98 7.87
C GLU A 35 -9.45 8.60 7.13
N GLN A 36 -9.42 8.53 5.80
CA GLN A 36 -10.57 8.08 4.99
C GLN A 36 -10.75 6.55 4.95
N GLY A 37 -9.95 5.80 5.73
CA GLY A 37 -9.86 4.35 5.68
C GLY A 37 -8.70 3.86 4.81
N TRP A 38 -8.86 2.65 4.25
CA TRP A 38 -7.83 2.01 3.46
C TRP A 38 -7.75 2.58 2.05
N VAL A 39 -6.53 2.90 1.63
CA VAL A 39 -6.22 3.41 0.29
C VAL A 39 -5.06 2.65 -0.31
N ARG A 40 -5.11 2.40 -1.62
CA ARG A 40 -3.94 1.95 -2.39
C ARG A 40 -3.19 3.19 -2.84
N VAL A 41 -1.91 3.27 -2.46
CA VAL A 41 -1.04 4.40 -2.81
C VAL A 41 0.01 3.98 -3.81
N VAL A 42 0.42 4.92 -4.66
CA VAL A 42 1.74 4.88 -5.30
C VAL A 42 2.62 5.86 -4.57
N LYS A 43 3.67 5.38 -3.88
CA LYS A 43 4.51 6.22 -3.00
C LYS A 43 5.98 6.11 -3.37
N CYS A 44 6.65 7.27 -3.41
CA CYS A 44 8.09 7.33 -3.54
C CYS A 44 8.75 6.79 -2.26
N GLN A 45 9.63 5.81 -2.40
CA GLN A 45 10.35 5.21 -1.26
C GLN A 45 11.48 6.11 -0.74
N ARG A 46 11.92 7.11 -1.52
CA ARG A 46 12.96 8.05 -1.12
C ARG A 46 12.45 9.25 -0.33
N CYS A 47 11.40 9.93 -0.80
CA CYS A 47 10.90 11.17 -0.17
C CYS A 47 9.50 11.05 0.45
N LEU A 48 8.90 9.85 0.39
CA LEU A 48 7.58 9.53 0.94
C LEU A 48 6.41 10.33 0.35
N HIS A 49 6.61 11.04 -0.74
CA HIS A 49 5.51 11.68 -1.47
C HIS A 49 4.59 10.61 -2.10
N SER A 50 3.28 10.78 -1.93
CA SER A 50 2.27 9.93 -2.56
C SER A 50 1.91 10.52 -3.92
N VAL A 51 2.21 9.80 -5.00
CA VAL A 51 1.91 10.18 -6.38
C VAL A 51 0.41 10.03 -6.67
N SER A 52 -0.21 8.97 -6.14
CA SER A 52 -1.65 8.76 -6.19
C SER A 52 -2.15 8.09 -4.91
N ARG A 53 -3.45 8.25 -4.64
CA ARG A 53 -4.17 7.61 -3.52
C ARG A 53 -5.57 7.29 -4.01
N GLU A 54 -5.92 6.01 -4.00
CA GLU A 54 -7.23 5.54 -4.45
C GLU A 54 -7.90 4.75 -3.31
N PRO A 55 -9.21 4.93 -3.06
CA PRO A 55 -9.95 4.08 -2.11
C PRO A 55 -9.74 2.60 -2.44
N TRP A 56 -9.59 1.79 -1.40
CA TRP A 56 -9.39 0.34 -1.54
C TRP A 56 -10.42 -0.45 -0.73
N HIS A 57 -10.08 -1.68 -0.34
CA HIS A 57 -10.97 -2.57 0.40
C HIS A 57 -11.26 -2.00 1.78
N ARG A 58 -12.54 -2.01 2.20
CA ARG A 58 -12.98 -1.42 3.47
C ARG A 58 -12.25 -2.01 4.69
N LEU A 59 -11.91 -3.29 4.63
CA LEU A 59 -11.23 -4.03 5.69
C LEU A 59 -9.75 -4.33 5.36
N GLY A 60 -9.16 -3.56 4.45
CA GLY A 60 -7.75 -3.70 4.07
C GLY A 60 -7.45 -5.09 3.49
N PRO A 61 -6.48 -5.84 4.03
CA PRO A 61 -6.09 -7.15 3.49
C PRO A 61 -7.12 -8.26 3.75
N ILE A 62 -8.15 -8.02 4.56
CA ILE A 62 -9.19 -9.01 4.83
C ILE A 62 -10.20 -8.97 3.68
N GLN A 63 -10.22 -10.03 2.87
CA GLN A 63 -11.24 -10.26 1.84
C GLN A 63 -12.41 -11.03 2.45
N LEU A 64 -13.63 -10.47 2.43
CA LEU A 64 -14.81 -11.21 2.86
C LEU A 64 -15.29 -12.12 1.73
N LEU A 65 -15.87 -13.28 2.07
CA LEU A 65 -16.51 -14.15 1.08
C LEU A 65 -17.63 -13.44 0.32
N ALA A 66 -18.33 -12.51 0.98
CA ALA A 66 -19.38 -11.71 0.36
C ALA A 66 -18.85 -10.73 -0.72
N ASP A 67 -17.56 -10.40 -0.70
CA ASP A 67 -16.93 -9.53 -1.70
C ASP A 67 -16.51 -10.29 -2.97
N LEU A 68 -16.67 -11.62 -3.00
CA LEU A 68 -16.29 -12.48 -4.14
C LEU A 68 -17.45 -12.73 -5.14
N VAL A 69 -18.63 -12.20 -4.86
CA VAL A 69 -19.89 -12.48 -5.59
C VAL A 69 -20.40 -11.25 -6.31
#